data_AF-A0A1B7WMD9-F1
#
_entry.id   AF-A0A1B7WMD9-F1
#
_cell.length_a   1.000
_cell.length_b   1.000
_cell.length_c   1.000
_cell.angle_alpha   90.00
_cell.angle_beta   90.00
_cell.angle_gamma   90.00
#
_symmetry.space_group_name_H-M   'P 1'
#
loop_
_entity.id
_entity.type
_entity.pdbx_description
1 polymer ?
#
loop_
_entity_poly.entity_id
_entity_poly.type
_entity_poly.pdbx_seq_one_letter_code
_entity_poly.pdbx_strand_id
1 'polypeptide(L)'
;MVLLTEKLKKRLTINTIDISENTTAIRSLDWDRDRFDIEFGLQNGTTYNSFLIRGEKIALVDTSHEKFRQLYFDTLTGLINPQDIDYLIVSHTEPDHSGLVKDLLQLAPHITVVASKVAIQFLEDLVHQPFKRKIVKNGDRLELGNGHELEFVIAPNLHWPDTIFTFDHKTQILYTCDAFGLHYCSESTFDDDLAAIEADFKYYYDCLMGPNARSVLSAMKRMAELNTIRIIATGHGPLLYHNVEELTSRYRHWSQGQTKAETPVGIFYVSEYGFGTQIAQSIA
;
A
#
# COMPACT_ATOMS: atom_id res chain seq x y z
N MET A 1 6.53 5.09 43.48
CA MET A 1 5.95 6.15 42.63
C MET A 1 5.65 5.51 41.29
N VAL A 2 4.39 5.17 41.02
CA VAL A 2 3.98 4.69 39.70
C VAL A 2 3.91 5.94 38.83
N LEU A 3 4.90 6.11 37.95
CA LEU A 3 4.82 7.10 36.88
C LEU A 3 3.59 6.70 36.04
N LEU A 4 2.52 7.46 36.19
CA LEU A 4 1.42 7.49 35.24
C LEU A 4 2.06 7.93 33.91
N THR A 5 2.34 6.98 33.03
CA THR A 5 2.57 7.29 31.63
C THR A 5 1.32 8.01 31.14
N GLU A 6 1.40 9.32 30.97
CA GLU A 6 0.43 10.05 30.17
C GLU A 6 0.26 9.26 28.88
N LYS A 7 -0.95 8.80 28.60
CA LYS A 7 -1.26 8.18 27.30
C LYS A 7 -0.96 9.25 26.26
N LEU A 8 0.21 9.19 25.64
CA LEU A 8 0.59 10.02 24.50
C LEU A 8 -0.57 9.98 23.52
N LYS A 9 -1.22 11.13 23.34
CA LYS A 9 -2.34 11.27 22.42
C LYS A 9 -1.76 11.16 21.01
N LYS A 10 -1.95 10.01 20.38
CA LYS A 10 -1.48 9.74 19.02
C LYS A 10 -1.93 10.87 18.08
N ARG A 11 -1.01 11.45 17.34
CA ARG A 11 -1.26 12.40 16.26
C ARG A 11 -1.71 11.63 15.03
N LEU A 12 -3.02 11.40 14.97
CA LEU A 12 -3.70 10.81 13.81
C LEU A 12 -4.54 11.88 13.14
N THR A 13 -4.34 12.08 11.83
CA THR A 13 -5.11 13.02 11.01
C THR A 13 -5.54 12.35 9.71
N ILE A 14 -6.56 12.87 9.04
CA ILE A 14 -6.95 12.42 7.70
C ILE A 14 -6.90 13.60 6.74
N ASN A 15 -6.36 13.37 5.54
CA ASN A 15 -6.39 14.29 4.43
C ASN A 15 -7.18 13.65 3.27
N THR A 16 -8.05 14.43 2.64
CA THR A 16 -8.79 14.03 1.43
C THR A 16 -8.47 14.96 0.29
N ILE A 17 -8.17 14.40 -0.88
CA ILE A 17 -7.78 15.19 -2.06
C ILE A 17 -8.20 14.48 -3.35
N ASP A 18 -8.72 15.24 -4.30
CA ASP A 18 -8.96 14.73 -5.65
C ASP A 18 -7.63 14.64 -6.41
N ILE A 19 -7.28 13.43 -6.83
CA ILE A 19 -5.99 13.14 -7.49
C ILE A 19 -6.13 13.00 -9.01
N SER A 20 -7.37 12.80 -9.49
CA SER A 20 -7.73 12.80 -10.91
C SER A 20 -9.25 12.92 -11.04
N GLU A 21 -9.75 12.90 -12.28
CA GLU A 21 -11.18 12.97 -12.57
C GLU A 21 -11.93 11.85 -11.82
N ASN A 22 -12.89 12.25 -10.97
CA ASN A 22 -13.72 11.36 -10.15
C ASN A 22 -12.94 10.37 -9.27
N THR A 23 -11.70 10.69 -8.91
CA THR A 23 -10.88 9.86 -8.02
C THR A 23 -10.37 10.70 -6.85
N THR A 24 -10.82 10.34 -5.65
CA THR A 24 -10.43 11.00 -4.39
C THR A 24 -9.54 10.06 -3.58
N ALA A 25 -8.37 10.52 -3.16
CA ALA A 25 -7.53 9.84 -2.18
C ALA A 25 -7.99 10.20 -0.76
N ILE A 26 -8.06 9.20 0.12
CA ILE A 26 -8.30 9.33 1.57
C ILE A 26 -7.03 8.85 2.26
N ARG A 27 -6.23 9.79 2.77
CA ARG A 27 -4.92 9.51 3.37
C ARG A 27 -5.05 9.55 4.88
N SER A 28 -4.79 8.42 5.53
CA SER A 28 -4.78 8.32 6.99
C SER A 28 -3.37 8.54 7.51
N LEU A 29 -3.06 9.74 8.01
CA LEU A 29 -1.73 10.20 8.39
C LEU A 29 -1.43 9.83 9.85
N ASP A 30 -0.48 8.93 10.06
CA ASP A 30 0.05 8.57 11.38
C ASP A 30 1.44 9.17 11.57
N TRP A 31 1.49 10.30 12.26
CA TRP A 31 2.71 11.08 12.48
C TRP A 31 3.65 10.43 13.50
N ASP A 32 3.12 9.60 14.40
CA ASP A 32 3.86 9.09 15.54
C ASP A 32 4.25 7.61 15.35
N ARG A 33 4.04 7.03 14.16
CA ARG A 33 4.44 5.66 13.86
C ARG A 33 5.96 5.56 13.84
N ASP A 34 6.51 4.90 14.84
CA ASP A 34 7.96 4.72 15.02
C ASP A 34 8.46 3.32 14.62
N ARG A 35 7.55 2.41 14.27
CA ARG A 35 7.88 1.08 13.77
C ARG A 35 6.90 0.57 12.71
N PHE A 36 7.38 -0.02 11.64
CA PHE A 36 6.58 -0.88 10.77
C PHE A 36 6.70 -2.31 11.27
N ASP A 37 5.54 -2.92 11.55
CA ASP A 37 5.43 -4.11 12.40
C ASP A 37 6.26 -3.97 13.71
N ILE A 38 6.85 -5.06 14.20
CA ILE A 38 7.77 -5.09 15.36
C ILE A 38 9.22 -4.78 14.95
N GLU A 39 9.56 -4.99 13.68
CA GLU A 39 10.93 -5.24 13.21
C GLU A 39 11.65 -4.00 12.64
N PHE A 40 10.94 -3.06 12.00
CA PHE A 40 11.56 -1.97 11.25
C PHE A 40 11.32 -0.61 11.91
N GLY A 41 12.40 0.05 12.35
CA GLY A 41 12.30 1.39 12.92
C GLY A 41 11.94 2.42 11.87
N LEU A 42 10.97 3.29 12.16
CA LEU A 42 10.56 4.41 11.32
C LEU A 42 10.94 5.72 12.01
N GLN A 43 11.37 6.70 11.21
CA GLN A 43 11.70 8.04 11.73
C GLN A 43 10.65 9.09 11.37
N ASN A 44 9.89 8.87 10.30
CA ASN A 44 9.06 9.90 9.67
C ASN A 44 7.56 9.59 9.69
N GLY A 45 7.10 8.65 10.52
CA GLY A 45 5.69 8.22 10.52
C GLY A 45 5.30 7.46 9.25
N THR A 46 4.00 7.28 9.01
CA THR A 46 3.48 6.66 7.78
C THR A 46 2.09 7.19 7.43
N THR A 47 1.59 6.82 6.25
CA THR A 47 0.18 6.99 5.89
C THR A 47 -0.46 5.64 5.55
N TYR A 48 -1.79 5.56 5.60
CA TYR A 48 -2.58 4.44 5.06
C TYR A 48 -3.58 5.04 4.07
N ASN A 49 -3.28 4.89 2.79
CA ASN A 49 -3.99 5.54 1.70
C ASN A 49 -5.03 4.60 1.10
N SER A 50 -6.27 5.06 1.01
CA SER A 50 -7.33 4.41 0.24
C SER A 50 -7.89 5.36 -0.83
N PHE A 51 -8.63 4.83 -1.79
CA PHE A 51 -9.04 5.61 -2.98
C PHE A 51 -10.50 5.36 -3.34
N LEU A 52 -11.25 6.43 -3.57
CA LEU A 52 -12.65 6.39 -3.95
C LEU A 52 -12.81 6.81 -5.42
N ILE A 53 -13.20 5.87 -6.27
CA ILE A 53 -13.37 6.02 -7.72
C ILE A 53 -14.87 6.06 -8.04
N ARG A 54 -15.32 7.11 -8.72
CA ARG A 54 -16.75 7.35 -9.01
C ARG A 54 -17.04 7.29 -10.52
N GLY A 55 -17.54 6.14 -10.97
CA GLY A 55 -18.14 5.96 -12.29
C GLY A 55 -19.67 6.01 -12.24
N GLU A 56 -20.33 5.25 -13.12
CA GLU A 56 -21.73 4.83 -12.92
C GLU A 56 -21.87 3.89 -11.71
N LYS A 57 -20.81 3.14 -11.43
CA LYS A 57 -20.59 2.36 -10.22
C LYS A 57 -19.41 2.92 -9.43
N ILE A 58 -19.42 2.68 -8.13
CA ILE A 58 -18.46 3.27 -7.21
C ILE A 58 -17.57 2.18 -6.61
N ALA A 59 -16.26 2.40 -6.67
CA ALA A 59 -15.28 1.50 -6.06
C ALA A 59 -14.49 2.23 -4.99
N LEU A 60 -14.32 1.57 -3.84
CA LEU A 60 -13.32 1.90 -2.85
C LEU A 60 -12.14 0.94 -3.00
N VAL A 61 -10.92 1.46 -3.17
CA VAL A 61 -9.67 0.69 -3.20
C VAL A 61 -9.03 0.77 -1.83
N ASP A 62 -8.90 -0.39 -1.21
CA ASP A 62 -8.39 -0.63 0.14
C ASP A 62 -9.13 0.15 1.23
N THR A 63 -8.75 -0.08 2.48
CA THR A 63 -9.26 0.65 3.64
C THR A 63 -8.08 1.23 4.42
N SER A 64 -8.20 1.35 5.74
CA SER A 64 -7.16 1.92 6.59
C SER A 64 -6.94 1.03 7.80
N HIS A 65 -5.95 1.39 8.60
CA HIS A 65 -5.63 0.72 9.84
C HIS A 65 -6.73 0.97 10.89
N GLU A 66 -7.03 -0.05 11.70
CA GLU A 66 -8.06 0.01 12.76
C GLU A 66 -7.99 1.26 13.67
N LYS A 67 -6.80 1.80 13.96
CA LYS A 67 -6.65 2.99 14.80
C LYS A 67 -7.30 4.25 14.22
N PHE A 68 -7.55 4.27 12.90
CA PHE A 68 -8.26 5.33 12.21
C PHE A 68 -9.77 5.11 12.14
N ARG A 69 -10.32 3.99 12.64
CA ARG A 69 -11.73 3.60 12.45
C ARG A 69 -12.71 4.77 12.49
N GLN A 70 -12.72 5.52 13.61
CA GLN A 70 -13.63 6.65 13.77
C GLN A 70 -13.37 7.77 12.73
N LEU A 71 -12.13 8.27 12.66
CA LEU A 71 -11.75 9.33 11.71
C LEU A 71 -12.06 8.94 10.26
N TYR A 72 -11.78 7.69 9.90
CA TYR A 72 -11.94 7.15 8.56
C TYR A 72 -13.42 7.10 8.16
N PHE A 73 -14.29 6.55 9.00
CA PHE A 73 -15.72 6.50 8.69
C PHE A 73 -16.40 7.87 8.76
N ASP A 74 -15.99 8.76 9.67
CA ASP A 74 -16.47 10.14 9.69
C ASP A 74 -16.10 10.88 8.38
N THR A 75 -14.88 10.65 7.89
CA THR A 75 -14.41 11.22 6.63
C THR A 75 -15.14 10.60 5.43
N LEU A 76 -15.22 9.27 5.37
CA LEU A 76 -15.86 8.53 4.27
C LEU A 76 -17.33 8.92 4.14
N THR A 77 -18.07 8.98 5.25
CA THR A 77 -19.50 9.37 5.25
C THR A 77 -19.71 10.83 4.85
N GLY A 78 -18.72 11.70 5.08
CA GLY A 78 -18.71 13.07 4.56
C GLY A 78 -18.47 13.15 3.05
N LEU A 79 -17.77 12.18 2.46
CA LEU A 79 -17.45 12.12 1.03
C LEU A 79 -18.49 11.39 0.18
N ILE A 80 -19.18 10.42 0.77
CA ILE A 80 -20.16 9.56 0.11
C ILE A 80 -21.06 8.87 1.14
N ASN A 81 -22.31 8.56 0.78
CA ASN A 81 -23.09 7.58 1.51
C ASN A 81 -22.48 6.18 1.28
N PRO A 82 -21.98 5.47 2.31
CA PRO A 82 -21.33 4.17 2.11
C PRO A 82 -22.24 3.10 1.48
N GLN A 83 -23.57 3.29 1.53
CA GLN A 83 -24.50 2.41 0.81
C GLN A 83 -24.47 2.55 -0.70
N ASP A 84 -23.80 3.57 -1.25
CA ASP A 84 -23.70 3.79 -2.69
C ASP A 84 -22.43 3.14 -3.28
N ILE A 85 -21.59 2.53 -2.44
CA ILE A 85 -20.37 1.82 -2.89
C ILE A 85 -20.77 0.46 -3.45
N ASP A 86 -20.39 0.17 -4.69
CA ASP A 86 -20.67 -1.12 -5.34
C ASP A 86 -19.56 -2.15 -5.08
N TYR A 87 -18.31 -1.68 -5.09
CA TYR A 87 -17.12 -2.52 -5.04
C TYR A 87 -16.14 -2.08 -3.96
N LEU A 88 -15.62 -3.06 -3.22
CA LEU A 88 -14.44 -2.89 -2.38
C LEU A 88 -13.31 -3.70 -3.02
N ILE A 89 -12.34 -3.01 -3.60
CA ILE A 89 -11.15 -3.62 -4.15
C ILE A 89 -10.16 -3.77 -3.00
N VAL A 90 -9.79 -5.01 -2.68
CA VAL A 90 -8.76 -5.29 -1.67
C VAL A 90 -7.51 -5.72 -2.41
N SER A 91 -6.56 -4.78 -2.49
CA SER A 91 -5.26 -4.97 -3.13
C SER A 91 -4.40 -5.91 -2.30
N HIS A 92 -4.51 -5.80 -0.98
CA HIS A 92 -3.71 -6.54 -0.02
C HIS A 92 -4.45 -6.66 1.33
N THR A 93 -4.30 -7.79 2.01
CA THR A 93 -5.03 -8.14 3.22
C THR A 93 -4.30 -7.86 4.53
N GLU A 94 -3.09 -7.30 4.52
CA GLU A 94 -2.43 -6.89 5.77
C GLU A 94 -3.31 -5.87 6.54
N PRO A 95 -3.47 -5.99 7.88
CA PRO A 95 -4.48 -5.25 8.63
C PRO A 95 -4.36 -3.74 8.64
N ASP A 96 -3.25 -3.19 8.17
CA ASP A 96 -3.05 -1.76 8.06
C ASP A 96 -3.70 -1.15 6.79
N HIS A 97 -4.00 -1.97 5.79
CA HIS A 97 -4.81 -1.62 4.61
C HIS A 97 -6.21 -2.26 4.66
N SER A 98 -6.35 -3.42 5.30
CA SER A 98 -7.59 -4.19 5.34
C SER A 98 -8.37 -4.07 6.66
N GLY A 99 -7.83 -3.35 7.65
CA GLY A 99 -8.30 -3.36 9.03
C GLY A 99 -9.74 -2.89 9.23
N LEU A 100 -10.31 -2.15 8.27
CA LEU A 100 -11.69 -1.64 8.32
C LEU A 100 -12.63 -2.33 7.32
N VAL A 101 -12.18 -3.39 6.62
CA VAL A 101 -13.01 -4.15 5.67
C VAL A 101 -14.27 -4.70 6.37
N LYS A 102 -14.11 -5.26 7.58
CA LYS A 102 -15.25 -5.80 8.35
C LYS A 102 -16.28 -4.73 8.69
N ASP A 103 -15.82 -3.58 9.18
CA ASP A 103 -16.69 -2.46 9.51
C ASP A 103 -17.44 -1.95 8.28
N LEU A 104 -16.75 -1.81 7.15
CA LEU A 104 -17.38 -1.37 5.90
C LEU A 104 -18.44 -2.37 5.41
N LEU A 105 -18.18 -3.67 5.50
CA LEU A 105 -19.15 -4.70 5.11
C LEU A 105 -20.34 -4.77 6.07
N GLN A 106 -20.19 -4.39 7.35
CA GLN A 106 -21.31 -4.23 8.26
C GLN A 106 -22.17 -3.01 7.90
N LEU A 107 -21.51 -1.94 7.48
CA LEU A 107 -22.18 -0.71 7.06
C LEU A 107 -22.89 -0.91 5.72
N ALA A 108 -22.24 -1.51 4.73
CA ALA A 108 -22.73 -1.71 3.37
C ALA A 108 -22.61 -3.19 2.94
N PRO A 109 -23.49 -4.08 3.44
CA PRO A 109 -23.38 -5.53 3.25
C PRO A 109 -23.62 -6.01 1.82
N HIS A 110 -24.06 -5.13 0.93
CA HIS A 110 -24.34 -5.46 -0.47
C HIS A 110 -23.11 -5.31 -1.38
N ILE A 111 -22.03 -4.67 -0.91
CA ILE A 111 -20.77 -4.46 -1.63
C ILE A 111 -20.21 -5.81 -2.13
N THR A 112 -19.64 -5.80 -3.34
CA THR A 112 -18.85 -6.91 -3.84
C THR A 112 -17.36 -6.67 -3.58
N VAL A 113 -16.74 -7.55 -2.79
CA VAL A 113 -15.30 -7.54 -2.56
C VAL A 113 -14.59 -8.09 -3.81
N VAL A 114 -13.69 -7.32 -4.39
CA VAL A 114 -12.92 -7.67 -5.59
C VAL A 114 -11.46 -7.85 -5.18
N ALA A 115 -10.91 -9.06 -5.30
CA ALA A 115 -9.55 -9.35 -4.85
C ALA A 115 -8.98 -10.60 -5.52
N SER A 116 -7.69 -10.90 -5.28
CA SER A 116 -7.11 -12.18 -5.70
C SER A 116 -7.78 -13.36 -4.99
N LYS A 117 -7.60 -14.58 -5.54
CA LYS A 117 -8.09 -15.80 -4.88
C LYS A 117 -7.53 -15.95 -3.46
N VAL A 118 -6.26 -15.61 -3.26
CA VAL A 118 -5.57 -15.73 -1.97
C VAL A 118 -6.09 -14.67 -0.98
N ALA A 119 -6.27 -13.42 -1.44
CA ALA A 119 -6.87 -12.37 -0.63
C ALA A 119 -8.27 -12.75 -0.14
N ILE A 120 -9.12 -13.30 -1.03
CA ILE A 120 -10.46 -13.76 -0.65
C ILE A 120 -10.40 -14.85 0.43
N GLN A 121 -9.46 -15.80 0.32
CA GLN A 121 -9.28 -16.85 1.33
C GLN A 121 -8.88 -16.25 2.68
N PHE A 122 -7.91 -15.33 2.70
CA PHE A 122 -7.51 -14.64 3.94
C PHE A 122 -8.65 -13.81 4.54
N LEU A 123 -9.41 -13.09 3.73
CA LEU A 123 -10.53 -12.28 4.20
C LEU A 123 -11.67 -13.10 4.82
N GLU A 124 -11.93 -14.33 4.35
CA GLU A 124 -12.89 -15.22 5.00
C GLU A 124 -12.52 -15.50 6.46
N ASP A 125 -11.22 -15.66 6.72
CA ASP A 125 -10.66 -15.92 8.05
C ASP A 125 -10.45 -14.64 8.88
N LEU A 126 -10.43 -13.45 8.27
CA LEU A 126 -10.26 -12.16 8.97
C LEU A 126 -11.59 -11.50 9.33
N VAL A 127 -12.57 -11.53 8.42
CA VAL A 127 -13.83 -10.79 8.58
C VAL A 127 -14.85 -11.58 9.39
N HIS A 128 -14.83 -12.92 9.28
CA HIS A 128 -15.76 -13.85 9.94
C HIS A 128 -17.25 -13.58 9.65
N GLN A 129 -17.58 -13.09 8.46
CA GLN A 129 -18.96 -12.95 7.99
C GLN A 129 -19.03 -13.18 6.48
N PRO A 130 -20.17 -13.65 5.93
CA PRO A 130 -20.30 -13.82 4.49
C PRO A 130 -20.32 -12.47 3.78
N PHE A 131 -19.68 -12.39 2.61
CA PHE A 131 -19.70 -11.22 1.73
C PHE A 131 -19.76 -11.66 0.26
N LYS A 132 -20.30 -10.78 -0.60
CA LYS A 132 -20.23 -11.01 -2.05
C LYS A 132 -18.79 -10.82 -2.50
N ARG A 133 -18.34 -11.65 -3.42
CA ARG A 133 -16.95 -11.65 -3.89
C ARG A 133 -16.84 -11.82 -5.39
N LYS A 134 -15.82 -11.19 -5.96
CA LYS A 134 -15.34 -11.39 -7.32
C LYS A 134 -13.85 -11.66 -7.27
N ILE A 135 -13.45 -12.88 -7.60
CA ILE A 135 -12.03 -13.24 -7.74
C ILE A 135 -11.54 -12.73 -9.09
N VAL A 136 -10.40 -12.03 -9.09
CA VAL A 136 -9.75 -11.53 -10.31
C VAL A 136 -8.42 -12.23 -10.58
N LYS A 137 -8.07 -12.29 -11.87
CA LYS A 137 -6.81 -12.78 -12.43
C LYS A 137 -6.13 -11.66 -13.20
N ASN A 138 -4.90 -11.92 -13.66
CA ASN A 138 -4.12 -10.93 -14.40
C ASN A 138 -4.82 -10.58 -15.72
N GLY A 139 -5.02 -9.30 -15.97
CA GLY A 139 -5.71 -8.79 -17.16
C GLY A 139 -7.23 -8.87 -17.08
N ASP A 140 -7.81 -9.38 -15.99
CA ASP A 140 -9.26 -9.27 -15.77
C ASP A 140 -9.65 -7.80 -15.65
N ARG A 141 -10.88 -7.48 -16.08
CA ARG A 141 -11.39 -6.12 -16.08
C ARG A 141 -12.69 -5.94 -15.29
N LEU A 142 -12.89 -4.73 -14.79
CA LEU A 142 -14.09 -4.28 -14.08
C LEU A 142 -14.49 -2.88 -14.56
N GLU A 143 -15.62 -2.82 -15.25
CA GLU A 143 -16.22 -1.57 -15.69
C GLU A 143 -16.96 -0.88 -14.54
N LEU A 144 -16.55 0.35 -14.24
CA LEU A 144 -17.26 1.25 -13.36
C LEU A 144 -18.13 2.25 -14.14
N GLY A 145 -17.99 2.35 -15.47
CA GLY A 145 -18.70 3.33 -16.29
C GLY A 145 -18.00 4.70 -16.30
N ASN A 146 -18.51 5.64 -17.10
CA ASN A 146 -17.89 6.95 -17.35
C ASN A 146 -16.41 6.86 -17.81
N GLY A 147 -16.04 5.78 -18.50
CA GLY A 147 -14.69 5.49 -18.98
C GLY A 147 -13.77 4.80 -17.98
N HIS A 148 -14.16 4.68 -16.70
CA HIS A 148 -13.36 3.98 -15.68
C HIS A 148 -13.47 2.46 -15.86
N GLU A 149 -12.53 1.90 -16.63
CA GLU A 149 -12.33 0.45 -16.77
C GLU A 149 -11.09 0.06 -15.94
N LEU A 150 -11.30 -0.71 -14.89
CA LEU A 150 -10.23 -1.17 -14.01
C LEU A 150 -9.65 -2.49 -14.52
N GLU A 151 -8.34 -2.56 -14.69
CA GLU A 151 -7.59 -3.77 -15.08
C GLU A 151 -6.70 -4.25 -13.94
N PHE A 152 -6.76 -5.54 -13.62
CA PHE A 152 -6.03 -6.10 -12.47
C PHE A 152 -4.71 -6.74 -12.88
N VAL A 153 -3.63 -6.39 -12.17
CA VAL A 153 -2.32 -7.02 -12.31
C VAL A 153 -2.04 -7.87 -11.08
N ILE A 154 -1.81 -9.16 -11.28
CA ILE A 154 -1.49 -10.06 -10.15
C ILE A 154 -0.03 -9.83 -9.76
N ALA A 155 0.26 -9.61 -8.48
CA ALA A 155 1.58 -9.18 -8.01
C ALA A 155 2.01 -9.91 -6.73
N PRO A 156 1.98 -11.26 -6.71
CA PRO A 156 2.12 -12.03 -5.48
C PRO A 156 3.53 -11.89 -4.88
N ASN A 157 3.57 -11.95 -3.55
CA ASN A 157 4.76 -11.76 -2.72
C ASN A 157 5.34 -10.34 -2.84
N LEU A 158 4.48 -9.32 -3.03
CA LEU A 158 4.86 -7.90 -2.95
C LEU A 158 4.07 -7.17 -1.83
N HIS A 159 4.29 -7.49 -0.54
CA HIS A 159 5.21 -8.53 -0.03
C HIS A 159 4.51 -9.83 0.41
N TRP A 160 3.17 -9.87 0.41
CA TRP A 160 2.39 -11.06 0.74
C TRP A 160 1.85 -11.77 -0.51
N PRO A 161 1.47 -13.07 -0.41
CA PRO A 161 1.05 -13.87 -1.57
C PRO A 161 -0.26 -13.40 -2.24
N ASP A 162 -1.03 -12.53 -1.60
CA ASP A 162 -2.35 -12.08 -2.04
C ASP A 162 -2.37 -10.80 -2.87
N THR A 163 -1.24 -10.08 -2.94
CA THR A 163 -1.16 -8.74 -3.55
C THR A 163 -1.61 -8.70 -5.01
N ILE A 164 -2.43 -7.70 -5.33
CA ILE A 164 -2.78 -7.27 -6.69
C ILE A 164 -2.55 -5.78 -6.84
N PHE A 165 -2.31 -5.33 -8.08
CA PHE A 165 -2.44 -3.92 -8.45
C PHE A 165 -3.70 -3.74 -9.28
N THR A 166 -4.23 -2.51 -9.26
CA THR A 166 -5.40 -2.13 -10.05
C THR A 166 -5.04 -0.93 -10.92
N PHE A 167 -5.24 -1.01 -12.22
CA PHE A 167 -4.99 0.07 -13.16
C PHE A 167 -6.31 0.65 -13.67
N ASP A 168 -6.50 1.96 -13.58
CA ASP A 168 -7.64 2.64 -14.20
C ASP A 168 -7.23 3.23 -15.56
N HIS A 169 -7.81 2.68 -16.64
CA HIS A 169 -7.50 3.11 -18.01
C HIS A 169 -7.85 4.57 -18.29
N LYS A 170 -8.84 5.15 -17.59
CA LYS A 170 -9.23 6.55 -17.81
C LYS A 170 -8.23 7.52 -17.20
N THR A 171 -7.91 7.30 -15.94
CA THR A 171 -7.09 8.23 -15.15
C THR A 171 -5.59 7.93 -15.24
N GLN A 172 -5.23 6.77 -15.79
CA GLN A 172 -3.85 6.28 -15.87
C GLN A 172 -3.20 6.12 -14.49
N ILE A 173 -4.01 5.82 -13.48
CA ILE A 173 -3.56 5.58 -12.10
C ILE A 173 -3.38 4.08 -11.90
N LEU A 174 -2.23 3.68 -11.35
CA LEU A 174 -1.98 2.33 -10.87
C LEU A 174 -2.01 2.33 -9.33
N TYR A 175 -3.00 1.67 -8.73
CA TYR A 175 -3.10 1.45 -7.29
C TYR A 175 -2.27 0.22 -6.90
N THR A 176 -1.25 0.42 -6.07
CA THR A 176 -0.21 -0.61 -5.83
C THR A 176 -0.09 -1.08 -4.39
N CYS A 177 -0.87 -0.50 -3.46
CA CYS A 177 -0.74 -0.76 -2.03
C CYS A 177 0.72 -0.60 -1.60
N ASP A 178 1.37 -1.64 -1.08
CA ASP A 178 2.74 -1.57 -0.57
C ASP A 178 3.79 -1.33 -1.66
N ALA A 179 3.58 -1.84 -2.87
CA ALA A 179 4.60 -1.73 -3.90
C ALA A 179 4.80 -0.26 -4.30
N PHE A 180 6.08 0.14 -4.38
CA PHE A 180 6.51 1.53 -4.60
C PHE A 180 6.12 2.52 -3.49
N GLY A 181 5.62 2.04 -2.35
CA GLY A 181 5.36 2.87 -1.18
C GLY A 181 6.62 3.24 -0.40
N LEU A 182 6.41 4.06 0.64
CA LEU A 182 7.40 4.35 1.67
C LEU A 182 6.72 4.79 2.96
N HIS A 183 7.41 4.62 4.09
CA HIS A 183 6.95 5.18 5.36
C HIS A 183 7.43 6.61 5.53
N TYR A 184 6.56 7.54 5.12
CA TYR A 184 6.81 8.97 5.26
C TYR A 184 5.49 9.70 5.44
N CYS A 185 5.22 10.20 6.65
CA CYS A 185 4.03 10.97 6.94
C CYS A 185 4.26 12.45 6.59
N SER A 186 3.51 12.94 5.61
CA SER A 186 3.56 14.33 5.17
C SER A 186 2.18 14.80 4.75
N GLU A 187 1.94 16.10 4.90
CA GLU A 187 0.74 16.74 4.34
C GLU A 187 0.77 16.76 2.81
N SER A 188 1.97 16.75 2.19
CA SER A 188 2.07 16.63 0.73
C SER A 188 1.52 15.29 0.26
N THR A 189 0.67 15.35 -0.77
CA THR A 189 0.04 14.21 -1.42
C THR A 189 0.98 13.50 -2.38
N PHE A 190 1.83 14.25 -3.07
CA PHE A 190 2.69 13.73 -4.12
C PHE A 190 4.16 13.77 -3.71
N ASP A 191 5.00 13.15 -4.52
CA ASP A 191 6.44 13.04 -4.35
C ASP A 191 7.19 14.34 -4.73
N ASP A 192 6.79 15.46 -4.13
CA ASP A 192 7.25 16.80 -4.47
C ASP A 192 8.76 17.00 -4.20
N ASP A 193 9.26 16.48 -3.09
CA ASP A 193 10.67 16.58 -2.68
C ASP A 193 11.31 15.20 -2.64
N LEU A 194 11.90 14.81 -3.77
CA LEU A 194 12.57 13.51 -3.92
C LEU A 194 13.72 13.34 -2.92
N ALA A 195 14.47 14.41 -2.62
CA ALA A 195 15.62 14.35 -1.72
C ALA A 195 15.19 14.08 -0.27
N ALA A 196 14.02 14.58 0.13
CA ALA A 196 13.46 14.33 1.45
C ALA A 196 12.98 12.89 1.65
N ILE A 197 12.54 12.20 0.59
CA ILE A 197 11.89 10.89 0.68
C ILE A 197 12.76 9.71 0.23
N GLU A 198 13.88 9.95 -0.47
CA GLU A 198 14.62 8.87 -1.12
C GLU A 198 15.24 7.85 -0.16
N ALA A 199 15.61 8.28 1.05
CA ALA A 199 16.16 7.40 2.08
C ALA A 199 15.10 6.42 2.59
N ASP A 200 13.90 6.92 2.91
CA ASP A 200 12.77 6.10 3.35
C ASP A 200 12.29 5.18 2.22
N PHE A 201 12.28 5.65 0.96
CA PHE A 201 11.94 4.83 -0.20
C PHE A 201 12.92 3.67 -0.40
N LYS A 202 14.23 3.91 -0.28
CA LYS A 202 15.24 2.84 -0.35
C LYS A 202 15.11 1.86 0.82
N TYR A 203 14.91 2.39 2.03
CA TYR A 203 14.77 1.56 3.24
C TYR A 203 13.54 0.65 3.15
N TYR A 204 12.40 1.21 2.73
CA TYR A 204 11.17 0.47 2.48
C TYR A 204 11.37 -0.66 1.46
N TYR A 205 12.05 -0.36 0.35
CA TYR A 205 12.40 -1.38 -0.63
C TYR A 205 13.25 -2.50 0.00
N ASP A 206 14.34 -2.16 0.70
CA ASP A 206 15.26 -3.15 1.26
C ASP A 206 14.59 -4.10 2.25
N CYS A 207 13.68 -3.57 3.07
CA CYS A 207 12.96 -4.33 4.08
C CYS A 207 11.87 -5.22 3.47
N LEU A 208 11.02 -4.67 2.60
CA LEU A 208 9.78 -5.35 2.20
C LEU A 208 9.85 -5.98 0.80
N MET A 209 10.54 -5.32 -0.13
CA MET A 209 10.51 -5.70 -1.55
C MET A 209 11.77 -6.41 -2.01
N GLY A 210 12.93 -6.06 -1.43
CA GLY A 210 14.25 -6.64 -1.71
C GLY A 210 14.29 -8.17 -1.59
N PRO A 211 13.77 -8.77 -0.50
CA PRO A 211 13.68 -10.23 -0.37
C PRO A 211 12.89 -10.90 -1.49
N ASN A 212 11.97 -10.15 -2.12
CA ASN A 212 11.07 -10.60 -3.17
C ASN A 212 11.46 -10.03 -4.55
N ALA A 213 12.73 -9.66 -4.77
CA ALA A 213 13.20 -8.99 -6.00
C ALA A 213 12.78 -9.68 -7.31
N ARG A 214 12.70 -11.01 -7.36
CA ARG A 214 12.18 -11.73 -8.55
C ARG A 214 10.70 -11.46 -8.80
N SER A 215 9.89 -11.40 -7.74
CA SER A 215 8.48 -11.03 -7.82
C SER A 215 8.33 -9.57 -8.28
N VAL A 216 9.20 -8.67 -7.80
CA VAL A 216 9.21 -7.25 -8.26
C VAL A 216 9.41 -7.21 -9.77
N LEU A 217 10.45 -7.87 -10.29
CA LEU A 217 10.72 -7.92 -11.74
C LEU A 217 9.57 -8.56 -12.54
N SER A 218 8.91 -9.57 -11.98
CA SER A 218 7.74 -10.20 -12.61
C SER A 218 6.55 -9.25 -12.69
N ALA A 219 6.24 -8.53 -11.60
CA ALA A 219 5.17 -7.54 -11.57
C ALA A 219 5.47 -6.38 -12.52
N MET A 220 6.70 -5.85 -12.52
CA MET A 220 7.13 -4.81 -13.45
C MET A 220 7.06 -5.22 -14.92
N LYS A 221 7.21 -6.52 -15.24
CA LYS A 221 7.00 -7.03 -16.60
C LYS A 221 5.53 -6.95 -17.00
N ARG A 222 4.62 -7.32 -16.09
CA ARG A 222 3.17 -7.23 -16.32
C ARG A 222 2.70 -5.78 -16.41
N MET A 223 3.25 -4.90 -15.56
CA MET A 223 2.99 -3.46 -15.64
C MET A 223 3.39 -2.86 -16.99
N ALA A 224 4.41 -3.40 -17.66
CA ALA A 224 4.84 -2.93 -18.99
C ALA A 224 3.85 -3.30 -20.10
N GLU A 225 2.87 -4.17 -19.83
CA GLU A 225 1.76 -4.49 -20.75
C GLU A 225 0.61 -3.48 -20.64
N LEU A 226 0.61 -2.64 -19.59
CA LEU A 226 -0.35 -1.56 -19.42
C LEU A 226 0.01 -0.36 -20.33
N ASN A 227 -0.98 0.52 -20.53
CA ASN A 227 -0.76 1.83 -21.14
C ASN A 227 0.13 2.72 -20.25
N THR A 228 0.31 3.98 -20.63
CA THR A 228 1.03 4.97 -19.81
C THR A 228 0.48 5.00 -18.38
N ILE A 229 1.37 4.82 -17.39
CA ILE A 229 1.07 5.02 -15.97
C ILE A 229 1.47 6.45 -15.61
N ARG A 230 0.49 7.28 -15.30
CA ARG A 230 0.70 8.69 -14.94
C ARG A 230 0.91 8.89 -13.45
N ILE A 231 0.21 8.11 -12.63
CA ILE A 231 0.32 8.14 -11.16
C ILE A 231 0.45 6.71 -10.66
N ILE A 232 1.34 6.48 -9.69
CA ILE A 232 1.32 5.29 -8.85
C ILE A 232 0.73 5.68 -7.50
N ALA A 233 -0.46 5.17 -7.22
CA ALA A 233 -1.21 5.41 -6.00
C ALA A 233 -0.84 4.35 -4.95
N THR A 234 0.13 4.70 -4.11
CA THR A 234 0.72 3.85 -3.07
C THR A 234 -0.16 3.81 -1.82
N GLY A 235 -0.10 2.70 -1.08
CA GLY A 235 -0.77 2.53 0.22
C GLY A 235 -0.08 3.28 1.36
N HIS A 236 1.23 3.54 1.23
CA HIS A 236 2.02 4.28 2.21
C HIS A 236 2.81 5.42 1.58
N GLY A 237 2.81 6.57 2.26
CA GLY A 237 3.60 7.74 1.90
C GLY A 237 2.90 8.65 0.89
N PRO A 238 3.67 9.48 0.17
CA PRO A 238 3.17 10.22 -0.98
C PRO A 238 2.85 9.27 -2.15
N LEU A 239 1.92 9.71 -3.00
CA LEU A 239 1.65 9.11 -4.30
C LEU A 239 2.76 9.52 -5.27
N LEU A 240 3.14 8.63 -6.19
CA LEU A 240 4.17 8.96 -7.17
C LEU A 240 3.52 9.59 -8.40
N TYR A 241 3.89 10.84 -8.69
CA TYR A 241 3.42 11.58 -9.86
C TYR A 241 4.57 12.29 -10.57
N HIS A 242 5.45 12.95 -9.82
CA HIS A 242 6.57 13.71 -10.36
C HIS A 242 7.75 12.81 -10.76
N ASN A 243 7.96 11.70 -10.06
CA ASN A 243 9.14 10.85 -10.21
C ASN A 243 8.79 9.38 -10.50
N VAL A 244 7.64 9.11 -11.15
CA VAL A 244 7.20 7.73 -11.48
C VAL A 244 8.29 6.95 -12.24
N GLU A 245 8.88 7.53 -13.28
CA GLU A 245 9.92 6.87 -14.08
C GLU A 245 11.19 6.61 -13.27
N GLU A 246 11.67 7.62 -12.53
CA GLU A 246 12.87 7.53 -11.70
C GLU A 246 12.72 6.46 -10.60
N LEU A 247 11.64 6.51 -9.83
CA LEU A 247 11.43 5.63 -8.69
C LEU A 247 11.15 4.18 -9.11
N THR A 248 10.42 3.97 -10.22
CA THR A 248 10.25 2.62 -10.78
C THR A 248 11.55 2.08 -11.39
N SER A 249 12.37 2.94 -12.01
CA SER A 249 13.70 2.58 -12.50
C SER A 249 14.64 2.14 -11.37
N ARG A 250 14.62 2.84 -10.22
CA ARG A 250 15.33 2.45 -9.00
C ARG A 250 14.92 1.05 -8.53
N TYR A 251 13.62 0.78 -8.39
CA TYR A 251 13.10 -0.56 -8.04
C TYR A 251 13.60 -1.64 -9.01
N ARG A 252 13.60 -1.36 -10.32
CA ARG A 252 14.11 -2.28 -11.35
C ARG A 252 15.59 -2.54 -11.15
N HIS A 253 16.39 -1.49 -11.00
CA HIS A 253 17.84 -1.58 -10.85
C HIS A 253 18.22 -2.37 -9.59
N TRP A 254 17.63 -2.03 -8.44
CA TRP A 254 17.87 -2.74 -7.19
C TRP A 254 17.48 -4.21 -7.29
N SER A 255 16.34 -4.51 -7.90
CA SER A 255 15.87 -5.90 -8.04
C SER A 255 16.73 -6.72 -9.00
N GLN A 256 17.23 -6.11 -10.08
CA GLN A 256 18.21 -6.75 -10.97
C GLN A 256 19.54 -7.00 -10.28
N GLY A 257 19.98 -6.10 -9.39
CA GLY A 257 21.17 -6.30 -8.56
C GLY A 257 21.01 -7.48 -7.60
N GLN A 258 19.93 -7.50 -6.83
CA GLN A 258 19.62 -8.56 -5.86
C GLN A 258 19.48 -9.94 -6.51
N THR A 259 18.89 -10.01 -7.70
CA THR A 259 18.70 -11.29 -8.42
C THR A 259 19.98 -11.84 -9.07
N LYS A 260 21.00 -11.01 -9.25
CA LYS A 260 22.32 -11.40 -9.79
C LYS A 260 23.33 -11.77 -8.70
N ALA A 261 23.04 -11.50 -7.43
CA ALA A 261 23.94 -11.85 -6.34
C ALA A 261 24.08 -13.38 -6.22
N GLU A 262 25.30 -13.89 -6.40
CA GLU A 262 25.61 -15.31 -6.16
C GLU A 262 25.86 -15.56 -4.67
N THR A 263 25.43 -16.76 -4.23
CA THR A 263 25.49 -17.33 -2.87
C THR A 263 25.25 -16.33 -1.73
N PRO A 264 24.04 -16.25 -1.15
CA PRO A 264 23.80 -15.41 0.01
C PRO A 264 24.68 -15.86 1.19
N VAL A 265 25.46 -14.93 1.75
CA VAL A 265 26.25 -15.14 2.96
C VAL A 265 25.65 -14.30 4.08
N GLY A 266 25.13 -14.95 5.12
CA GLY A 266 24.65 -14.28 6.32
C GLY A 266 25.77 -14.17 7.37
N ILE A 267 26.08 -12.95 7.81
CA ILE A 267 27.03 -12.68 8.90
C ILE A 267 26.24 -12.15 10.09
N PHE A 268 26.06 -12.99 11.11
CA PHE A 268 25.39 -12.61 12.36
C PHE A 268 26.43 -12.30 13.43
N TYR A 269 26.35 -11.11 14.03
CA TYR A 269 27.24 -10.68 15.10
C TYR A 269 26.50 -9.76 16.08
N VAL A 270 27.09 -9.54 17.26
CA VAL A 270 26.57 -8.60 18.26
C VAL A 270 27.34 -7.29 18.13
N SER A 271 26.63 -6.20 17.84
CA SER A 271 27.22 -4.86 17.82
C SER A 271 27.63 -4.42 19.21
N GLU A 272 28.66 -3.57 19.30
CA GLU A 272 29.12 -2.94 20.55
C GLU A 272 29.68 -3.91 21.61
N TYR A 273 29.90 -5.17 21.26
CA TYR A 273 30.65 -6.13 22.07
C TYR A 273 31.98 -6.50 21.41
N GLY A 274 33.08 -5.97 21.95
CA GLY A 274 34.43 -6.18 21.41
C GLY A 274 34.61 -5.62 20.00
N PHE A 275 35.35 -6.33 19.15
CA PHE A 275 35.60 -5.95 17.76
C PHE A 275 34.57 -6.51 16.77
N GLY A 276 33.39 -6.94 17.25
CA GLY A 276 32.39 -7.64 16.44
C GLY A 276 32.00 -6.88 15.17
N THR A 277 31.78 -5.57 15.28
CA THR A 277 31.47 -4.70 14.13
C THR A 277 32.62 -4.62 13.12
N GLN A 278 33.86 -4.40 13.57
CA GLN A 278 34.99 -4.30 12.63
C GLN A 278 35.29 -5.63 11.93
N ILE A 279 35.14 -6.76 12.64
CA ILE A 279 35.36 -8.10 12.07
C ILE A 279 34.29 -8.42 11.03
N ALA A 280 33.01 -8.18 11.35
CA ALA A 280 31.92 -8.41 10.41
C ALA A 280 32.08 -7.55 9.14
N GLN A 281 32.45 -6.27 9.30
CA GLN A 281 32.74 -5.37 8.18
C GLN A 281 33.98 -5.77 7.36
N SER A 282 34.93 -6.52 7.92
CA SER A 282 36.12 -6.98 7.19
C SER A 282 35.85 -8.26 6.39
N ILE A 283 34.81 -9.02 6.75
CA ILE A 283 34.41 -10.27 6.09
C ILE A 283 33.39 -9.99 4.98
N ALA A 284 32.54 -8.98 5.16
CA ALA A 284 31.59 -8.47 4.16
C ALA A 284 32.28 -7.62 3.08
#